data_AF-A0A4Q4SUJ4-F1
#
_entry.id   AF-A0A4Q4SUJ4-F1
#
_cell.length_a   1.000
_cell.length_b   1.000
_cell.length_c   1.000
_cell.angle_alpha   90.00
_cell.angle_beta   90.00
_cell.angle_gamma   90.00
#
_symmetry.space_group_name_H-M   'P 1'
#
loop_
_entity.id
_entity.type
_entity.pdbx_description
1 polymer ?
#
loop_
_entity_poly.entity_id
_entity_poly.type
_entity_poly.pdbx_seq_one_letter_code
_entity_poly.pdbx_strand_id
1 'polypeptide(L)'
;MNTQFNSALKQSTSLKRDLANLSSSSTTDAPTPAALGSVSAALTAFARTLDEYAALARQEPSPAKQDKAHERIRNFRAELADYRARFDELKRAREETLHATNRSELLGRRPFATATPENPYANATTSVAGSVPTNRYGSGGVVGGAQGQMQMAGEDYTREAHVMREQNFFAQTNNALDEYIARGQAVLGDLGTQREMLKNTQKRLYSVANTLGVSGDTIRMIERRAKQDKWIFWAGVIVFFAFCWLCLHFLR
;
A
#
# COMPACT_ATOMS: atom_id res chain seq x y z
N MET A 1 21.87 -16.43 3.86
CA MET A 1 20.65 -17.27 3.87
C MET A 1 19.82 -17.11 5.15
N ASN A 2 20.30 -17.50 6.33
CA ASN A 2 19.49 -17.54 7.56
C ASN A 2 19.04 -16.15 8.08
N THR A 3 19.86 -15.12 7.92
CA THR A 3 19.51 -13.75 8.34
C THR A 3 18.32 -13.19 7.57
N GLN A 4 18.30 -13.39 6.24
CA GLN A 4 17.19 -12.94 5.40
C GLN A 4 15.91 -13.73 5.64
N PHE A 5 16.02 -15.03 5.88
CA PHE A 5 14.87 -15.84 6.29
C PHE A 5 14.26 -15.31 7.62
N ASN A 6 15.09 -15.05 8.63
CA ASN A 6 14.61 -14.53 9.92
C ASN A 6 14.03 -13.12 9.80
N SER A 7 14.60 -12.27 8.92
CA SER A 7 14.05 -10.95 8.62
C SER A 7 12.67 -11.06 7.97
N ALA A 8 12.55 -11.86 6.90
CA ALA A 8 11.29 -12.11 6.21
C ALA A 8 10.22 -12.69 7.14
N LEU A 9 10.60 -13.62 8.02
CA LEU A 9 9.70 -14.20 9.02
C LEU A 9 9.18 -13.14 9.99
N LYS A 10 10.06 -12.30 10.54
CA LYS A 10 9.67 -11.19 11.43
C LYS A 10 8.73 -10.22 10.73
N GLN A 11 9.04 -9.83 9.49
CA GLN A 11 8.21 -8.94 8.69
C GLN A 11 6.82 -9.54 8.40
N SER A 12 6.76 -10.83 8.02
CA SER A 12 5.49 -11.57 7.85
C SER A 12 4.66 -11.55 9.14
N THR A 13 5.26 -11.84 10.30
CA THR A 13 4.53 -11.83 11.58
C THR A 13 4.06 -10.44 12.00
N SER A 14 4.81 -9.38 11.68
CA SER A 14 4.38 -7.99 11.90
C SER A 14 3.21 -7.64 11.00
N LEU A 15 3.33 -7.88 9.69
CA LEU A 15 2.28 -7.62 8.70
C LEU A 15 0.98 -8.32 9.05
N LYS A 16 1.06 -9.59 9.48
CA LYS A 16 -0.11 -10.34 9.93
C LYS A 16 -0.81 -9.70 11.13
N ARG A 17 -0.04 -9.20 12.09
CA ARG A 17 -0.56 -8.50 13.27
C ARG A 17 -1.17 -7.15 12.91
N ASP A 18 -0.49 -6.37 12.09
CA ASP A 18 -0.95 -5.05 11.68
C ASP A 18 -2.25 -5.15 10.88
N LEU A 19 -2.35 -6.12 9.96
CA LEU A 19 -3.59 -6.42 9.24
C LEU A 19 -4.71 -6.90 10.18
N ALA A 20 -4.40 -7.76 11.16
CA ALA A 20 -5.38 -8.21 12.14
C ALA A 20 -5.92 -7.04 12.98
N ASN A 21 -5.04 -6.16 13.45
CA ASN A 21 -5.41 -4.96 14.19
C ASN A 21 -6.33 -4.06 13.35
N LEU A 22 -5.96 -3.79 12.09
CA LEU A 22 -6.78 -3.00 11.16
C LEU A 22 -8.15 -3.63 10.87
N SER A 23 -8.21 -4.95 10.74
CA SER A 23 -9.48 -5.68 10.54
C SER A 23 -10.35 -5.72 11.79
N SER A 24 -9.77 -5.61 12.99
CA SER A 24 -10.54 -5.51 14.23
C SER A 24 -11.11 -4.11 14.43
N SER A 25 -10.34 -3.06 14.09
CA SER A 25 -10.75 -1.66 14.23
C SER A 25 -11.89 -1.27 13.29
N SER A 26 -12.06 -1.94 12.15
CA SER A 26 -13.10 -1.65 11.16
C SER A 26 -14.54 -1.80 11.67
N THR A 27 -14.75 -2.48 12.80
CA THR A 27 -16.10 -2.66 13.38
C THR A 27 -16.61 -1.43 14.14
N THR A 28 -15.73 -0.52 14.56
CA THR A 28 -16.12 0.64 15.38
C THR A 28 -15.74 1.98 14.72
N ASP A 29 -14.63 2.05 13.99
CA ASP A 29 -14.19 3.24 13.27
C ASP A 29 -13.49 2.87 11.94
N ALA A 30 -13.70 3.67 10.89
CA ALA A 30 -13.03 3.46 9.62
C ALA A 30 -11.50 3.51 9.79
N PRO A 31 -10.72 2.57 9.20
CA PRO A 31 -9.28 2.51 9.43
C PRO A 31 -8.59 3.82 9.00
N THR A 32 -7.69 4.30 9.86
CA THR A 32 -7.03 5.59 9.64
C THR A 32 -6.17 5.54 8.38
N PRO A 33 -6.14 6.60 7.57
CA PRO A 33 -5.34 6.64 6.34
C PRO A 33 -3.85 6.44 6.62
N ALA A 34 -3.36 6.88 7.79
CA ALA A 34 -1.99 6.66 8.23
C ALA A 34 -1.65 5.17 8.43
N ALA A 35 -2.56 4.40 9.05
CA ALA A 35 -2.36 2.97 9.27
C ALA A 35 -2.42 2.16 7.96
N LEU A 36 -3.22 2.60 6.98
CA LEU A 36 -3.19 2.01 5.64
C LEU A 36 -1.88 2.31 4.90
N GLY A 37 -1.36 3.54 5.02
CA GLY A 37 -0.08 3.92 4.43
C GLY A 37 1.10 3.13 4.97
N SER A 38 1.15 2.91 6.30
CA SER A 38 2.22 2.13 6.93
C SER A 38 2.21 0.66 6.49
N VAL A 39 1.03 0.04 6.39
CA VAL A 39 0.91 -1.35 5.90
C VAL A 39 1.28 -1.45 4.42
N SER A 40 0.90 -0.47 3.59
CA SER A 40 1.31 -0.44 2.18
C SER A 40 2.83 -0.37 2.02
N ALA A 41 3.51 0.44 2.85
CA ALA A 41 4.96 0.52 2.87
C ALA A 41 5.59 -0.81 3.34
N ALA A 42 5.05 -1.41 4.41
CA ALA A 42 5.52 -2.68 4.94
C ALA A 42 5.39 -3.85 3.95
N LEU A 43 4.28 -3.91 3.18
CA LEU A 43 4.07 -4.89 2.10
C LEU A 43 5.12 -4.76 0.99
N THR A 44 5.51 -3.52 0.68
CA THR A 44 6.50 -3.22 -0.35
C THR A 44 7.90 -3.57 0.12
N ALA A 45 8.25 -3.23 1.36
CA ALA A 45 9.50 -3.64 2.00
C ALA A 45 9.61 -5.17 2.07
N PHE A 46 8.54 -5.87 2.45
CA PHE A 46 8.52 -7.33 2.49
C PHE A 46 8.75 -7.93 1.11
N ALA A 47 8.08 -7.44 0.06
CA ALA A 47 8.32 -7.89 -1.32
C ALA A 47 9.81 -7.77 -1.72
N ARG A 48 10.45 -6.65 -1.38
CA ARG A 48 11.88 -6.44 -1.63
C ARG A 48 12.76 -7.44 -0.89
N THR A 49 12.47 -7.72 0.38
CA THR A 49 13.25 -8.73 1.14
C THR A 49 13.09 -10.14 0.55
N LEU A 50 11.92 -10.48 0.00
CA LEU A 50 11.73 -11.77 -0.67
C LEU A 50 12.52 -11.88 -1.96
N ASP A 51 12.63 -10.79 -2.72
CA ASP A 51 13.44 -10.77 -3.94
C ASP A 51 14.95 -10.83 -3.63
N GLU A 52 15.40 -10.16 -2.57
CA GLU A 52 16.77 -10.29 -2.06
C GLU A 52 17.06 -11.72 -1.55
N TYR A 53 16.11 -12.31 -0.83
CA TYR A 53 16.22 -13.70 -0.37
C TYR A 53 16.26 -14.69 -1.54
N ALA A 54 15.47 -14.45 -2.60
CA ALA A 54 15.49 -15.24 -3.82
C ALA A 54 16.78 -15.09 -4.62
N ALA A 55 17.37 -13.89 -4.66
CA ALA A 55 18.67 -13.68 -5.27
C ALA A 55 19.77 -14.49 -4.55
N LEU A 56 19.76 -14.49 -3.21
CA LEU A 56 20.70 -15.29 -2.42
C LEU A 56 20.45 -16.80 -2.55
N ALA A 57 19.19 -17.23 -2.68
CA ALA A 57 18.86 -18.66 -2.82
C ALA A 57 19.47 -19.27 -4.08
N ARG A 58 19.56 -18.47 -5.15
CA ARG A 58 20.18 -18.86 -6.42
C ARG A 58 21.71 -18.97 -6.34
N GLN A 59 22.34 -18.30 -5.38
CA GLN A 59 23.80 -18.30 -5.19
C GLN A 59 24.27 -19.37 -4.20
N GLU A 60 23.35 -20.10 -3.57
CA GLU A 60 23.69 -21.13 -2.59
C GLU A 60 24.25 -22.38 -3.32
N PRO A 61 25.50 -22.82 -3.03
CA PRO A 61 26.15 -23.91 -3.76
C PRO A 61 25.63 -25.31 -3.40
N SER A 62 24.83 -25.44 -2.34
CA SER A 62 24.28 -26.72 -1.90
C SER A 62 22.83 -26.90 -2.40
N PRO A 63 22.56 -27.91 -3.26
CA PRO A 63 21.25 -28.06 -3.89
C PRO A 63 20.13 -28.31 -2.86
N ALA A 64 20.41 -29.10 -1.82
CA ALA A 64 19.45 -29.36 -0.76
C ALA A 64 19.03 -28.11 0.06
N LYS A 65 19.90 -27.10 0.20
CA LYS A 65 19.54 -25.84 0.89
C LYS A 65 18.87 -24.87 -0.08
N GLN A 66 19.27 -24.90 -1.35
CA GLN A 66 18.64 -24.13 -2.41
C GLN A 66 17.17 -24.51 -2.58
N ASP A 67 16.84 -25.82 -2.64
CA ASP A 67 15.46 -26.29 -2.77
C ASP A 67 14.59 -25.86 -1.59
N LYS A 68 15.09 -26.01 -0.36
CA LYS A 68 14.42 -25.54 0.86
C LYS A 68 14.20 -24.02 0.86
N ALA A 69 15.17 -23.26 0.36
CA ALA A 69 15.03 -21.81 0.24
C ALA A 69 13.95 -21.44 -0.79
N HIS A 70 13.91 -22.13 -1.93
CA HIS A 70 12.87 -21.92 -2.95
C HIS A 70 11.46 -22.24 -2.43
N GLU A 71 11.30 -23.33 -1.69
CA GLU A 71 10.03 -23.68 -1.05
C GLU A 71 9.58 -22.59 -0.06
N ARG A 72 10.49 -22.13 0.81
CA ARG A 72 10.21 -21.03 1.76
C ARG A 72 9.82 -19.74 1.04
N ILE A 73 10.53 -19.37 -0.02
CA ILE A 73 10.21 -18.18 -0.82
C ILE A 73 8.82 -18.32 -1.47
N ARG A 74 8.48 -19.51 -1.97
CA ARG A 74 7.17 -19.79 -2.56
C ARG A 74 6.07 -19.59 -1.52
N ASN A 75 6.25 -20.11 -0.30
CA ASN A 75 5.29 -19.94 0.79
C ASN A 75 5.15 -18.45 1.16
N PHE A 76 6.24 -17.72 1.34
CA PHE A 76 6.18 -16.29 1.64
C PHE A 76 5.54 -15.46 0.51
N ARG A 77 5.72 -15.85 -0.76
CA ARG A 77 5.05 -15.19 -1.88
C ARG A 77 3.54 -15.45 -1.90
N ALA A 78 3.12 -16.65 -1.50
CA ALA A 78 1.70 -16.94 -1.29
C ALA A 78 1.13 -16.08 -0.15
N GLU A 79 1.81 -16.05 1.00
CA GLU A 79 1.42 -15.17 2.13
C GLU A 79 1.34 -13.70 1.71
N LEU A 80 2.28 -13.22 0.90
CA LEU A 80 2.28 -11.84 0.41
C LEU A 80 1.05 -11.56 -0.47
N ALA A 81 0.68 -12.49 -1.34
CA ALA A 81 -0.53 -12.38 -2.16
C ALA A 81 -1.79 -12.32 -1.28
N ASP A 82 -1.87 -13.17 -0.26
CA ASP A 82 -2.98 -13.17 0.71
C ASP A 82 -3.04 -11.85 1.50
N TYR A 83 -1.89 -11.33 1.94
CA TYR A 83 -1.82 -10.05 2.65
C TYR A 83 -2.26 -8.88 1.76
N ARG A 84 -1.91 -8.87 0.47
CA ARG A 84 -2.39 -7.87 -0.49
C ARG A 84 -3.90 -7.95 -0.68
N ALA A 85 -4.44 -9.16 -0.85
CA ALA A 85 -5.89 -9.35 -0.98
C ALA A 85 -6.66 -8.81 0.24
N ARG A 86 -6.20 -9.14 1.46
CA ARG A 86 -6.80 -8.62 2.71
C ARG A 86 -6.68 -7.10 2.84
N PHE A 87 -5.55 -6.54 2.41
CA PHE A 87 -5.34 -5.11 2.45
C PHE A 87 -6.28 -4.37 1.48
N ASP A 88 -6.50 -4.92 0.29
CA ASP A 88 -7.43 -4.35 -0.68
C ASP A 88 -8.90 -4.48 -0.22
N GLU A 89 -9.25 -5.58 0.47
CA GLU A 89 -10.55 -5.71 1.13
C GLU A 89 -10.75 -4.64 2.22
N LEU A 90 -9.73 -4.38 3.04
CA LEU A 90 -9.77 -3.32 4.07
C LEU A 90 -9.94 -1.92 3.45
N LYS A 91 -9.28 -1.65 2.32
CA LYS A 91 -9.48 -0.39 1.59
C LYS A 91 -10.92 -0.25 1.09
N ARG A 92 -11.46 -1.32 0.49
CA ARG A 92 -12.83 -1.33 -0.02
C ARG A 92 -13.87 -1.14 1.09
N ALA A 93 -13.68 -1.83 2.22
CA ALA A 93 -14.54 -1.68 3.40
C ALA A 93 -14.50 -0.24 3.98
N ARG A 94 -13.33 0.41 3.95
CA ARG A 94 -13.18 1.82 4.32
C ARG A 94 -13.91 2.74 3.36
N GLU A 95 -13.76 2.54 2.05
CA GLU A 95 -14.45 3.35 1.05
C GLU A 95 -15.97 3.22 1.22
N GLU A 96 -16.48 2.01 1.46
CA GLU A 96 -17.89 1.77 1.71
C GLU A 96 -18.40 2.47 2.98
N THR A 97 -17.66 2.41 4.08
CA THR A 97 -18.01 3.14 5.32
C THR A 97 -18.01 4.65 5.10
N LEU A 98 -17.02 5.20 4.38
CA LEU A 98 -17.00 6.62 4.02
C LEU A 98 -18.17 7.01 3.11
N HIS A 99 -18.51 6.17 2.14
CA HIS A 99 -19.68 6.39 1.27
C HIS A 99 -20.99 6.32 2.06
N ALA A 100 -21.10 5.41 3.04
CA ALA A 100 -22.26 5.30 3.91
C ALA A 100 -22.39 6.54 4.82
N THR A 101 -21.29 7.00 5.43
CA THR A 101 -21.27 8.22 6.25
C THR A 101 -21.66 9.44 5.41
N ASN A 102 -21.02 9.65 4.26
CA ASN A 102 -21.36 10.77 3.38
C ASN A 102 -22.83 10.72 2.92
N ARG A 103 -23.35 9.54 2.57
CA ARG A 103 -24.77 9.34 2.28
C ARG A 103 -25.65 9.69 3.48
N SER A 104 -25.28 9.29 4.69
CA SER A 104 -26.05 9.59 5.90
C SER A 104 -26.02 11.08 6.26
N GLU A 105 -24.93 11.80 6.00
CA GLU A 105 -24.83 13.25 6.17
C GLU A 105 -25.71 14.00 5.16
N LEU A 106 -25.77 13.52 3.92
CA LEU A 106 -26.61 14.08 2.86
C LEU A 106 -28.11 13.83 3.11
N LEU A 107 -28.48 12.66 3.66
CA LEU A 107 -29.87 12.28 3.91
C LEU A 107 -30.38 12.69 5.30
N GLY A 108 -29.50 12.83 6.29
CA GLY A 108 -29.84 13.19 7.67
C GLY A 108 -30.13 14.68 7.89
N ARG A 109 -29.81 15.56 6.92
CA ARG A 109 -30.06 17.01 7.00
C ARG A 109 -31.50 17.43 6.68
N ARG A 110 -32.56 16.73 7.14
CA ARG A 110 -33.95 17.23 7.01
C ARG A 110 -34.91 16.81 8.15
N PRO A 111 -35.47 17.79 8.87
CA PRO A 111 -36.91 17.78 9.17
C PRO A 111 -37.70 18.90 8.49
N PHE A 112 -37.08 19.92 7.89
CA PHE A 112 -37.80 21.01 7.21
C PHE A 112 -37.28 21.28 5.81
N ALA A 113 -37.87 20.59 4.84
CA ALA A 113 -37.68 20.81 3.41
C ALA A 113 -38.49 22.03 2.93
N THR A 114 -38.06 23.25 3.27
CA THR A 114 -38.52 24.49 2.60
C THR A 114 -37.38 25.50 2.51
N ALA A 115 -36.36 25.18 1.74
CA ALA A 115 -35.55 26.16 1.01
C ALA A 115 -34.77 25.39 -0.05
N THR A 116 -34.86 25.86 -1.27
CA THR A 116 -34.25 25.31 -2.47
C THR A 116 -32.71 25.22 -2.35
N PRO A 117 -32.08 24.28 -3.08
CA PRO A 117 -30.65 24.03 -3.03
C PRO A 117 -29.88 25.16 -3.74
N GLU A 118 -28.56 25.25 -3.50
CA GLU A 118 -27.59 25.97 -4.33
C GLU A 118 -27.46 27.50 -4.08
N ASN A 119 -26.76 27.89 -3.01
CA ASN A 119 -25.87 29.07 -3.09
C ASN A 119 -24.86 29.13 -1.92
N PRO A 120 -23.53 29.06 -2.18
CA PRO A 120 -22.49 29.27 -1.17
C PRO A 120 -22.49 30.70 -0.56
N TYR A 121 -23.27 31.60 -1.14
CA TYR A 121 -23.41 33.00 -0.73
C TYR A 121 -24.77 33.33 -0.06
N ALA A 122 -25.61 32.34 0.26
CA ALA A 122 -26.94 32.62 0.81
C ALA A 122 -26.92 33.35 2.18
N ASN A 123 -25.82 33.27 2.93
CA ASN A 123 -25.62 34.02 4.18
C ASN A 123 -24.86 35.33 4.01
N ALA A 124 -24.48 35.71 2.79
CA ALA A 124 -24.05 37.08 2.51
C ALA A 124 -25.31 37.96 2.37
N THR A 125 -25.98 38.22 3.50
CA THR A 125 -26.86 39.38 3.61
C THR A 125 -26.00 40.58 3.29
N THR A 126 -26.17 41.09 2.07
CA THR A 126 -25.59 42.32 1.59
C THR A 126 -26.03 43.42 2.54
N SER A 127 -25.11 43.85 3.41
CA SER A 127 -25.19 45.11 4.12
C SER A 127 -25.02 46.24 3.11
N VAL A 128 -26.03 46.46 2.27
CA VAL A 128 -26.16 47.64 1.42
C VAL A 128 -27.59 48.14 1.54
N ALA A 129 -27.83 48.85 2.64
CA ALA A 129 -28.82 49.91 2.69
C ALA A 129 -28.08 51.14 3.24
N GLY A 130 -27.37 51.80 2.33
CA GLY A 130 -26.87 53.15 2.58
C GLY A 130 -28.05 54.04 2.96
N SER A 131 -27.82 54.85 3.99
CA SER A 131 -28.68 55.94 4.42
C SER A 131 -29.10 56.83 3.25
N VAL A 132 -30.38 56.85 2.92
CA VAL A 132 -30.99 57.93 2.14
C VAL A 132 -31.99 58.63 3.06
N PRO A 133 -31.77 59.90 3.44
CA PRO A 133 -32.73 60.64 4.25
C PRO A 133 -33.86 61.12 3.34
N THR A 134 -35.06 60.57 3.51
CA THR A 134 -36.26 61.16 2.91
C THR A 134 -37.08 61.82 4.01
N ASN A 135 -36.99 63.16 4.06
CA ASN A 135 -37.95 64.02 4.74
C ASN A 135 -39.37 63.63 4.31
N ARG A 136 -40.22 63.23 5.25
CA ARG A 136 -41.67 63.15 5.03
C ARG A 136 -42.41 63.86 6.17
N TYR A 137 -42.84 65.07 5.86
CA TYR A 137 -43.88 65.82 6.55
C TYR A 137 -45.17 64.97 6.61
N GLY A 138 -45.82 64.89 7.77
CA GLY A 138 -47.21 64.40 7.85
C GLY A 138 -47.57 63.63 9.12
N SER A 139 -48.06 64.37 10.11
CA SER A 139 -49.27 64.07 10.89
C SER A 139 -49.46 62.68 11.53
N GLY A 140 -49.37 62.64 12.86
CA GLY A 140 -50.50 62.19 13.67
C GLY A 140 -50.37 60.84 14.40
N GLY A 141 -50.21 60.91 15.73
CA GLY A 141 -51.07 60.15 16.63
C GLY A 141 -50.50 58.92 17.36
N VAL A 142 -50.36 59.10 18.69
CA VAL A 142 -50.72 58.19 19.82
C VAL A 142 -50.05 56.81 20.00
N VAL A 143 -49.08 56.83 20.93
CA VAL A 143 -48.92 56.06 22.20
C VAL A 143 -49.80 54.81 22.45
N GLY A 144 -49.11 53.71 22.82
CA GLY A 144 -49.57 52.60 23.68
C GLY A 144 -50.10 51.39 22.91
N GLY A 145 -49.55 50.19 22.95
CA GLY A 145 -48.69 49.51 23.93
C GLY A 145 -49.30 48.12 24.15
N ALA A 146 -48.73 47.07 23.56
CA ALA A 146 -48.84 45.69 24.02
C ALA A 146 -48.12 44.72 23.07
N GLN A 147 -47.29 43.87 23.67
CA GLN A 147 -46.77 42.60 23.18
C GLN A 147 -45.77 42.60 22.03
N GLY A 148 -44.52 42.35 22.41
CA GLY A 148 -43.55 41.68 21.55
C GLY A 148 -42.14 42.20 21.75
N GLN A 149 -41.22 41.28 22.00
CA GLN A 149 -39.82 41.38 21.58
C GLN A 149 -38.86 42.12 22.53
N MET A 150 -38.29 41.35 23.47
CA MET A 150 -36.89 41.50 23.85
C MET A 150 -36.23 40.12 23.92
N GLN A 151 -35.72 39.67 22.78
CA GLN A 151 -34.77 38.56 22.66
C GLN A 151 -33.69 39.01 21.66
N MET A 152 -32.74 39.82 22.15
CA MET A 152 -31.57 40.31 21.39
C MET A 152 -30.33 40.23 22.30
N ALA A 153 -29.98 39.02 22.74
CA ALA A 153 -28.75 38.75 23.52
C ALA A 153 -28.18 37.32 23.36
N GLY A 154 -28.89 36.41 22.68
CA GLY A 154 -28.47 35.00 22.50
C GLY A 154 -27.84 34.66 21.15
N GLU A 155 -27.92 35.57 20.17
CA GLU A 155 -27.53 35.29 18.78
C GLU A 155 -26.06 35.62 18.49
N ASP A 156 -25.46 36.55 19.24
CA ASP A 156 -24.04 36.91 19.07
C ASP A 156 -23.09 35.88 19.72
N TYR A 157 -23.44 35.34 20.90
CA TYR A 157 -22.64 34.31 21.59
C TYR A 157 -22.53 33.01 20.80
N THR A 158 -23.60 32.63 20.11
CA THR A 158 -23.62 31.41 19.29
C THR A 158 -22.78 31.62 18.03
N ARG A 159 -22.91 32.78 17.37
CA ARG A 159 -22.13 33.12 16.17
C ARG A 159 -20.63 33.23 16.46
N GLU A 160 -20.23 33.88 17.56
CA GLU A 160 -18.82 34.01 17.95
C GLU A 160 -18.19 32.65 18.32
N ALA A 161 -18.93 31.81 19.06
CA ALA A 161 -18.49 30.45 19.38
C ALA A 161 -18.35 29.55 18.13
N HIS A 162 -19.19 29.75 17.11
CA HIS A 162 -19.09 29.06 15.82
C HIS A 162 -17.85 29.49 15.03
N VAL A 163 -17.54 30.80 14.99
CA VAL A 163 -16.35 31.33 14.30
C VAL A 163 -15.05 30.85 14.96
N MET A 164 -14.98 30.86 16.29
CA MET A 164 -13.77 30.38 16.99
C MET A 164 -13.55 28.87 16.80
N ARG A 165 -14.63 28.08 16.71
CA ARG A 165 -14.55 26.65 16.42
C ARG A 165 -14.12 26.39 14.97
N GLU A 166 -14.64 27.15 14.02
CA GLU A 166 -14.21 27.09 12.62
C GLU A 166 -12.73 27.42 12.48
N GLN A 167 -12.25 28.52 13.09
CA GLN A 167 -10.84 28.90 13.03
C GLN A 167 -9.94 27.82 13.63
N ASN A 168 -10.30 27.25 14.79
CA ASN A 168 -9.54 26.15 15.38
C ASN A 168 -9.57 24.88 14.52
N PHE A 169 -10.72 24.57 13.90
CA PHE A 169 -10.85 23.45 12.99
C PHE A 169 -10.00 23.64 11.72
N PHE A 170 -9.99 24.84 11.13
CA PHE A 170 -9.17 25.18 9.98
C PHE A 170 -7.68 25.14 10.29
N ALA A 171 -7.26 25.61 11.48
CA ALA A 171 -5.88 25.58 11.91
C ALA A 171 -5.37 24.16 12.18
N GLN A 172 -6.19 23.33 12.85
CA GLN A 172 -5.85 21.91 13.09
C GLN A 172 -5.81 21.12 11.79
N THR A 173 -6.75 21.40 10.88
CA THR A 173 -6.82 20.73 9.59
C THR A 173 -5.67 21.14 8.68
N ASN A 174 -5.26 22.41 8.66
CA ASN A 174 -4.08 22.85 7.91
C ASN A 174 -2.81 22.13 8.39
N ASN A 175 -2.55 22.12 9.70
CA ASN A 175 -1.36 21.43 10.24
C ASN A 175 -1.38 19.92 9.95
N ALA A 176 -2.54 19.28 10.05
CA ALA A 176 -2.68 17.88 9.69
C ALA A 176 -2.43 17.67 8.19
N LEU A 177 -3.01 18.50 7.31
CA LEU A 177 -2.80 18.44 5.86
C LEU A 177 -1.33 18.63 5.47
N ASP A 178 -0.61 19.54 6.12
CA ASP A 178 0.81 19.77 5.86
C ASP A 178 1.66 18.54 6.23
N GLU A 179 1.40 17.93 7.39
CA GLU A 179 2.05 16.67 7.80
C GLU A 179 1.70 15.52 6.84
N TYR A 180 0.46 15.48 6.32
CA TYR A 180 0.06 14.51 5.30
C TYR A 180 0.75 14.75 3.96
N ILE A 181 0.90 16.00 3.53
CA ILE A 181 1.59 16.37 2.29
C ILE A 181 3.07 16.03 2.41
N ALA A 182 3.72 16.37 3.52
CA ALA A 182 5.12 16.06 3.76
C ALA A 182 5.39 14.54 3.75
N ARG A 183 4.55 13.76 4.44
CA ARG A 183 4.65 12.29 4.44
C ARG A 183 4.30 11.70 3.08
N GLY A 184 3.31 12.25 2.38
CA GLY A 184 2.94 11.86 1.02
C GLY A 184 4.06 12.11 0.00
N GLN A 185 4.74 13.25 0.10
CA GLN A 185 5.92 13.57 -0.70
C GLN A 185 7.08 12.61 -0.42
N ALA A 186 7.29 12.23 0.84
CA ALA A 186 8.30 11.23 1.19
C ALA A 186 7.98 9.84 0.60
N VAL A 187 6.71 9.41 0.64
CA VAL A 187 6.27 8.13 0.05
C VAL A 187 6.35 8.17 -1.48
N LEU A 188 5.93 9.26 -2.12
CA LEU A 188 6.04 9.42 -3.59
C LEU A 188 7.50 9.50 -4.04
N GLY A 189 8.37 10.14 -3.24
CA GLY A 189 9.81 10.12 -3.44
C GLY A 189 10.38 8.71 -3.39
N ASP A 190 9.97 7.91 -2.40
CA ASP A 190 10.38 6.51 -2.25
C ASP A 190 9.85 5.62 -3.38
N LEU A 191 8.64 5.85 -3.88
CA LEU A 191 8.10 5.16 -5.06
C LEU A 191 8.87 5.53 -6.34
N GLY A 192 9.28 6.80 -6.48
CA GLY A 192 10.10 7.29 -7.59
C GLY A 192 11.49 6.64 -7.62
N THR A 193 12.16 6.57 -6.47
CA THR A 193 13.45 5.86 -6.32
C THR A 193 13.29 4.35 -6.47
N GLN A 194 12.18 3.76 -6.01
CA GLN A 194 11.88 2.34 -6.23
C GLN A 194 11.67 2.01 -7.72
N ARG A 195 11.03 2.88 -8.50
CA ARG A 195 10.90 2.69 -9.96
C ARG A 195 12.27 2.62 -10.64
N GLU A 196 13.18 3.51 -10.26
CA GLU A 196 14.53 3.53 -10.83
C GLU A 196 15.36 2.32 -10.39
N MET A 197 15.18 1.86 -9.14
CA MET A 197 15.76 0.62 -8.66
C MET A 197 15.21 -0.61 -9.39
N LEU A 198 13.89 -0.69 -9.60
CA LEU A 198 13.25 -1.80 -10.33
C LEU A 198 13.70 -1.86 -11.78
N LYS A 199 13.88 -0.70 -12.45
CA LYS A 199 14.49 -0.66 -13.80
C LYS A 199 15.92 -1.18 -13.79
N ASN A 200 16.74 -0.80 -12.81
CA ASN A 200 18.12 -1.29 -12.71
C ASN A 200 18.15 -2.79 -12.39
N THR A 201 17.25 -3.28 -11.55
CA THR A 201 17.07 -4.72 -11.30
C THR A 201 16.60 -5.45 -12.54
N GLN A 202 15.66 -4.90 -13.31
CA GLN A 202 15.22 -5.46 -14.59
C GLN A 202 16.35 -5.52 -15.61
N LYS A 203 17.14 -4.44 -15.75
CA LYS A 203 18.34 -4.43 -16.61
C LYS A 203 19.34 -5.50 -16.17
N ARG A 204 19.57 -5.66 -14.87
CA ARG A 204 20.43 -6.71 -14.30
C ARG A 204 19.86 -8.11 -14.53
N LEU A 205 18.54 -8.27 -14.45
CA LEU A 205 17.87 -9.54 -14.68
C LEU A 205 17.90 -9.93 -16.16
N TYR A 206 17.84 -8.96 -17.07
CA TYR A 206 18.04 -9.18 -18.50
C TYR A 206 19.50 -9.57 -18.81
N SER A 207 20.48 -8.89 -18.20
CA SER A 207 21.89 -9.30 -18.34
C SER A 207 22.17 -10.67 -17.70
N VAL A 208 21.48 -10.99 -16.61
CA VAL A 208 21.57 -12.29 -15.93
C VAL A 208 20.82 -13.38 -16.69
N ALA A 209 19.73 -13.06 -17.40
CA ALA A 209 19.07 -14.00 -18.31
C ALA A 209 19.99 -14.36 -19.49
N ASN A 210 20.73 -13.38 -20.01
CA ASN A 210 21.75 -13.62 -21.04
C ASN A 210 22.91 -14.49 -20.52
N THR A 211 23.30 -14.38 -19.24
CA THR A 211 24.34 -15.23 -18.63
C THR A 211 23.84 -16.54 -18.02
N LEU A 212 22.54 -16.66 -17.73
CA LEU A 212 21.87 -17.92 -17.38
C LEU A 212 21.67 -18.80 -18.62
N GLY A 213 21.50 -18.20 -19.81
CA GLY A 213 21.65 -18.90 -21.09
C GLY A 213 23.02 -19.59 -21.21
N VAL A 214 24.09 -18.89 -20.79
CA VAL A 214 25.45 -19.44 -20.70
C VAL A 214 25.63 -20.44 -19.54
N SER A 215 24.85 -20.33 -18.45
CA SER A 215 24.86 -21.32 -17.35
C SER A 215 24.18 -22.64 -17.71
N GLY A 216 23.19 -22.62 -18.60
CA GLY A 216 22.60 -23.83 -19.19
C GLY A 216 23.62 -24.65 -20.00
N ASP A 217 24.54 -23.98 -20.70
CA ASP A 217 25.64 -24.64 -21.40
C ASP A 217 26.66 -25.25 -20.42
N THR A 218 26.84 -24.68 -19.23
CA THR A 218 27.68 -25.27 -18.19
C THR A 218 27.04 -26.53 -17.60
N ILE A 219 25.72 -26.52 -17.37
CA ILE A 219 24.95 -27.70 -16.95
C ILE A 219 25.00 -28.80 -18.02
N ARG A 220 24.80 -28.46 -19.30
CA ARG A 220 24.95 -29.40 -20.42
C ARG A 220 26.37 -29.90 -20.59
N MET A 221 27.38 -29.07 -20.31
CA MET A 221 28.79 -29.49 -20.32
C MET A 221 29.07 -30.56 -19.27
N ILE A 222 28.46 -30.46 -18.08
CA ILE A 222 28.60 -31.48 -17.01
C ILE A 222 27.90 -32.78 -17.42
N GLU A 223 26.69 -32.71 -17.98
CA GLU A 223 25.98 -33.90 -18.46
C GLU A 223 26.74 -34.63 -19.59
N ARG A 224 27.42 -33.87 -20.46
CA ARG A 224 28.27 -34.43 -21.53
C ARG A 224 29.48 -35.18 -20.99
N ARG A 225 30.12 -34.69 -19.92
CA ARG A 225 31.26 -35.37 -19.27
C ARG A 225 30.84 -36.72 -18.69
N ALA A 226 29.67 -36.79 -18.04
CA ALA A 226 29.15 -38.06 -17.51
C ALA A 226 28.80 -39.08 -18.61
N LYS A 227 28.32 -38.63 -19.77
CA LYS A 227 28.06 -39.51 -20.93
C LYS A 227 29.36 -40.01 -21.58
N GLN A 228 30.38 -39.15 -21.67
CA GLN A 228 31.70 -39.54 -22.18
C GLN A 228 32.38 -40.56 -21.25
N ASP A 229 32.25 -40.40 -19.94
CA ASP A 229 32.83 -41.31 -18.95
C ASP A 229 32.27 -42.75 -19.07
N LYS A 230 30.96 -42.88 -19.33
CA LYS A 230 30.33 -44.18 -19.64
C LYS A 230 30.89 -44.84 -20.90
N TRP A 231 31.23 -44.04 -21.91
CA TRP A 231 31.80 -44.53 -23.16
C TRP A 231 33.24 -45.02 -22.96
N ILE A 232 34.04 -44.28 -22.19
CA ILE A 232 35.41 -44.66 -21.84
C ILE A 232 35.42 -45.96 -21.03
N PHE A 233 34.48 -46.12 -20.09
CA PHE A 233 34.31 -47.35 -19.34
C PHE A 233 34.04 -48.56 -20.26
N TRP A 234 33.08 -48.46 -21.18
CA TRP A 234 32.75 -49.54 -22.11
C TRP A 234 33.90 -49.86 -23.07
N ALA A 235 34.63 -48.84 -23.55
CA ALA A 235 35.81 -49.05 -24.37
C ALA A 235 36.90 -49.86 -23.61
N GLY A 236 37.13 -49.54 -22.33
CA GLY A 236 38.06 -50.27 -21.48
C GLY A 236 37.67 -51.74 -21.29
N VAL A 237 36.38 -52.03 -21.13
CA VAL A 237 35.87 -53.41 -21.04
C VAL A 237 36.15 -54.20 -22.32
N ILE A 238 35.89 -53.61 -23.49
CA ILE A 238 36.14 -54.28 -24.78
C ILE A 238 37.63 -54.57 -24.99
N VAL A 239 38.50 -53.60 -24.68
CA VAL A 239 39.96 -53.78 -24.80
C VAL A 239 40.46 -54.88 -23.88
N PHE A 240 39.93 -54.97 -22.65
CA PHE A 240 40.28 -56.02 -21.70
C PHE A 240 39.93 -57.42 -22.23
N PHE A 241 38.72 -57.60 -22.75
CA PHE A 241 38.32 -58.89 -23.34
C PHE A 241 39.12 -59.25 -24.60
N ALA A 242 39.42 -58.27 -25.45
CA ALA A 242 40.26 -58.49 -26.63
C ALA A 242 41.69 -58.92 -26.25
N PHE A 243 42.26 -58.32 -25.20
CA PHE A 243 43.56 -58.71 -24.66
C PHE A 243 43.54 -60.15 -24.12
N CYS A 244 42.55 -60.51 -23.31
CA CYS A 244 42.40 -61.89 -22.83
C CYS A 244 42.25 -62.89 -23.97
N TRP A 245 41.49 -62.55 -25.01
CA TRP A 245 41.32 -63.39 -26.19
C TRP A 245 42.65 -63.57 -26.95
N LEU A 246 43.42 -62.50 -27.14
CA LEU A 246 44.72 -62.56 -27.80
C LEU A 246 45.73 -63.43 -27.04
N CYS A 247 45.77 -63.31 -25.71
CA CYS A 247 46.60 -64.16 -24.87
C CYS A 247 46.20 -65.64 -24.99
N LEU A 248 44.91 -65.96 -24.97
CA LEU A 248 44.44 -67.34 -25.15
C LEU A 248 44.74 -67.89 -26.54
N HIS A 249 44.69 -67.06 -27.57
CA HIS A 249 45.00 -67.50 -28.93
C HIS A 249 46.50 -67.75 -29.12
N PHE A 250 47.37 -66.90 -28.55
CA PHE A 250 48.81 -67.00 -28.74
C PHE A 250 49.47 -68.06 -27.84
N LEU A 251 48.84 -68.40 -26.71
CA LEU A 251 49.31 -69.44 -25.78
C LEU A 251 48.76 -70.85 -26.11
N ARG A 252 47.95 -70.99 -27.16
CA ARG A 252 47.34 -72.24 -27.61
C ARG A 252 47.90 -72.70 -28.96
#